data_AF-A0A2H0VCG1-F1
#
_entry.id   AF-A0A2H0VCG1-F1
#
_cell.length_a   1.000
_cell.length_b   1.000
_cell.length_c   1.000
_cell.angle_alpha   90.00
_cell.angle_beta   90.00
_cell.angle_gamma   90.00
#
_symmetry.space_group_name_H-M   'P 1'
#
loop_
_entity.id
_entity.type
_entity.pdbx_description
1 polymer ?
#
loop_
_entity_poly.entity_id
_entity_poly.type
_entity_poly.pdbx_seq_one_letter_code
_entity_poly.pdbx_strand_id
1 'polypeptide(L)' 'MPGKKNDNPYIEEKNWTHVRKIVGYDRLDTIDEIEILNDLYAEPLQLYINFFQPVMRLKTKQRVRGRLKKDI' A
#
# COMPACT_ATOMS: atom_id res chain seq x y z
N MET A 1 22.47 5.75 -16.86
CA MET A 1 23.61 5.71 -15.92
C MET A 1 23.40 4.54 -14.98
N PRO A 2 24.41 3.67 -14.78
CA PRO A 2 24.32 2.57 -13.84
C PRO A 2 24.22 3.16 -12.42
N GLY A 3 23.19 2.78 -11.66
CA GLY A 3 22.96 3.27 -10.28
C GLY A 3 21.80 4.25 -10.09
N LYS A 4 21.02 4.59 -11.13
CA LYS A 4 19.77 5.32 -10.93
C LYS A 4 18.68 4.38 -10.40
N LYS A 5 18.57 4.27 -9.08
CA LYS A 5 17.33 3.81 -8.44
C LYS A 5 16.24 4.82 -8.75
N ASN A 6 15.20 4.38 -9.45
CA ASN A 6 13.98 5.17 -9.68
C ASN A 6 13.06 5.08 -8.45
N ASP A 7 13.59 5.36 -7.25
CA ASP A 7 12.76 5.49 -6.03
C ASP A 7 12.10 6.89 -6.11
N ASN A 8 11.10 7.01 -7.00
CA ASN A 8 10.41 8.27 -7.24
C ASN A 8 9.31 8.42 -6.17
N PRO A 9 9.44 9.35 -5.19
CA PRO A 9 8.60 9.38 -4.00
C PRO A 9 7.15 9.84 -4.24
N TYR A 10 6.81 10.18 -5.48
CA TYR A 10 5.58 10.93 -5.73
C TYR A 10 4.34 10.06 -5.92
N ILE A 11 4.40 8.89 -6.57
CA ILE A 11 3.20 8.05 -6.76
C ILE A 11 3.64 6.59 -6.95
N GLU A 12 4.14 5.95 -5.90
CA GLU A 12 4.11 4.48 -5.89
C GLU A 12 2.70 4.07 -5.45
N GLU A 13 1.83 3.84 -6.43
CA GLU A 13 0.53 3.25 -6.17
C GLU A 13 0.73 1.91 -5.46
N LYS A 14 0.05 1.73 -4.33
CA LYS A 14 0.13 0.49 -3.53
C LYS A 14 -0.69 -0.64 -4.13
N ASN A 15 -0.69 -0.78 -5.45
CA ASN A 15 -1.46 -1.76 -6.22
C ASN A 15 -1.23 -3.19 -5.74
N TRP A 16 -0.02 -3.52 -5.27
CA TRP A 16 0.23 -4.85 -4.73
C TRP A 16 -0.57 -5.15 -3.45
N THR A 17 -0.58 -4.24 -2.47
CA THR A 17 -1.26 -4.48 -1.18
C THR A 17 -2.75 -4.16 -1.22
N HIS A 18 -3.15 -3.16 -2.02
CA HIS A 18 -4.52 -2.65 -2.03
C HIS A 18 -5.35 -3.34 -3.11
N VAL A 19 -4.73 -3.82 -4.19
CA VAL A 19 -5.45 -4.45 -5.31
C VAL A 19 -5.20 -5.95 -5.37
N ARG A 20 -3.94 -6.35 -5.58
CA ARG A 20 -3.60 -7.77 -5.85
C ARG A 20 -3.85 -8.70 -4.66
N LYS A 21 -3.77 -8.22 -3.42
CA LYS A 21 -4.10 -9.03 -2.24
C LYS A 21 -5.59 -9.30 -2.06
N ILE A 22 -6.44 -8.40 -2.57
CA ILE A 22 -7.89 -8.50 -2.38
C ILE A 22 -8.55 -9.19 -3.57
N VAL A 23 -8.12 -8.86 -4.79
CA VAL A 23 -8.71 -9.36 -6.04
C VAL A 23 -7.98 -10.60 -6.56
N GLY A 24 -6.72 -10.80 -6.17
CA GLY A 24 -5.90 -11.90 -6.68
C GLY A 24 -5.13 -11.51 -7.95
N TYR A 25 -4.83 -12.53 -8.75
CA TYR A 25 -3.99 -12.40 -9.96
C TYR A 25 -4.76 -12.67 -11.26
N ASP A 26 -6.06 -12.91 -11.16
CA ASP A 26 -6.89 -13.20 -12.32
C ASP A 26 -7.00 -11.96 -13.21
N ARG A 27 -7.12 -12.23 -14.51
CA ARG A 27 -7.22 -11.19 -15.52
C ARG A 27 -8.69 -10.81 -15.67
N LEU A 28 -8.99 -9.55 -15.40
CA LEU A 28 -10.31 -8.96 -15.62
C LEU A 28 -10.24 -8.16 -16.91
N ASP A 29 -10.99 -8.59 -17.91
CA ASP A 29 -10.93 -8.08 -19.29
C ASP A 29 -12.28 -7.46 -19.74
N THR A 30 -13.30 -7.49 -18.89
CA THR A 30 -14.62 -6.94 -19.20
C THR A 30 -14.90 -5.63 -18.46
N ILE A 31 -15.76 -4.79 -19.05
CA ILE A 31 -16.16 -3.51 -18.46
C ILE A 31 -16.94 -3.74 -17.16
N ASP A 32 -17.85 -4.73 -17.14
CA ASP A 32 -18.65 -5.09 -15.97
C ASP A 32 -17.77 -5.47 -14.77
N GLU A 33 -16.70 -6.23 -14.99
CA GLU A 33 -15.72 -6.57 -13.94
C GLU A 33 -15.01 -5.33 -13.38
N ILE A 34 -14.70 -4.36 -14.25
CA ILE A 34 -14.06 -3.10 -13.84
C ILE A 34 -15.03 -2.24 -13.02
N GLU A 35 -16.31 -2.18 -13.40
CA GLU A 35 -17.33 -1.46 -12.65
C GLU A 35 -17.52 -2.03 -11.25
N ILE A 36 -17.63 -3.36 -11.13
CA ILE A 36 -17.74 -4.04 -9.84
C ILE A 36 -16.52 -3.76 -8.96
N LEU A 37 -15.31 -3.78 -9.54
CA LEU A 37 -14.11 -3.43 -8.81
C LEU A 37 -14.13 -1.98 -8.32
N ASN A 38 -14.50 -1.04 -9.18
CA ASN A 38 -14.55 0.38 -8.82
C ASN A 38 -15.52 0.62 -7.66
N ASP A 39 -16.69 -0.01 -7.68
CA ASP A 39 -17.67 0.05 -6.58
C ASP A 39 -17.12 -0.54 -5.29
N LEU A 40 -16.39 -1.67 -5.37
CA LEU A 40 -15.71 -2.28 -4.22
C LEU A 40 -14.61 -1.36 -3.65
N TYR A 41 -13.84 -0.68 -4.52
CA TYR A 41 -12.79 0.25 -4.10
C TYR A 41 -13.35 1.53 -3.47
N ALA A 42 -14.45 2.07 -4.02
CA ALA A 42 -14.95 3.40 -3.67
C ALA A 42 -15.33 3.52 -2.19
N GLU A 43 -15.99 2.52 -1.62
CA GLU A 43 -16.55 2.61 -0.27
C GLU A 43 -15.96 1.56 0.68
N PRO A 44 -16.27 0.26 0.55
CA PRO A 44 -15.96 -0.71 1.60
C PRO A 44 -14.46 -0.93 1.76
N LEU A 45 -13.72 -0.97 0.64
CA LEU A 45 -12.31 -1.29 0.69
C LEU A 45 -11.43 -0.10 1.09
N GLN A 46 -11.77 1.10 0.62
CA GLN A 46 -11.13 2.34 1.05
C GLN A 46 -11.27 2.52 2.57
N LEU A 47 -12.47 2.27 3.12
CA LEU A 47 -12.69 2.36 4.56
C LEU A 47 -11.89 1.31 5.32
N TYR A 48 -11.94 0.05 4.87
CA TYR A 48 -11.21 -1.05 5.48
C TYR A 48 -9.71 -0.77 5.59
N ILE A 49 -9.09 -0.36 4.47
CA ILE A 49 -7.66 -0.11 4.40
C ILE A 49 -7.24 1.10 5.24
N ASN A 50 -8.05 2.16 5.27
CA ASN A 50 -7.67 3.40 5.94
C ASN A 50 -7.97 3.40 7.45
N PHE A 51 -9.06 2.74 7.87
CA PHE A 51 -9.53 2.83 9.26
C PHE A 51 -9.41 1.53 10.05
N PHE A 52 -9.46 0.37 9.39
CA PHE A 52 -9.56 -0.92 10.06
C PHE A 52 -8.32 -1.79 9.92
N GLN A 53 -7.41 -1.49 8.98
CA GLN A 53 -6.12 -2.15 8.88
C GLN A 53 -5.15 -1.59 9.94
N PRO A 54 -4.53 -2.46 10.76
CA PRO A 54 -3.57 -2.03 11.76
C PRO A 54 -2.33 -1.43 11.07
N VAL A 55 -2.09 -0.14 11.30
CA VAL A 55 -0.87 0.53 10.83
C VAL A 55 0.17 0.53 11.95
N MET A 56 1.32 -0.06 11.68
CA MET A 56 2.49 0.05 12.57
C MET A 56 3.01 1.49 12.51
N ARG A 57 2.73 2.28 13.55
CA ARG A 57 3.26 3.64 13.70
C ARG A 57 4.52 3.59 14.55
N LEU A 58 5.59 4.20 14.08
CA LEU A 58 6.82 4.34 14.88
C LEU A 58 6.53 5.24 16.08
N LYS A 59 6.67 4.72 17.29
CA LYS A 59 6.45 5.49 18.52
C LYS A 59 7.62 6.42 18.79
N THR A 60 8.84 5.88 18.74
CA THR A 60 10.06 6.66 19.01
C THR A 60 11.22 6.18 18.15
N LYS A 61 12.15 7.11 17.91
CA LYS A 61 13.40 6.84 17.20
C LYS A 61 14.53 7.45 18.00
N GLN A 62 15.34 6.63 18.64
CA GLN A 62 16.44 7.08 19.49
C GLN A 62 17.78 6.59 18.96
N ARG A 63 18.82 7.40 19.14
CA ARG A 63 20.20 7.04 18.76
C ARG A 63 20.97 6.65 20.01
N VAL A 64 21.33 5.38 20.13
CA VAL A 64 22.07 4.82 21.27
C VAL A 64 23.43 4.35 20.79
N ARG A 65 24.51 4.95 21.32
CA ARG A 65 25.91 4.61 20.97
C ARG A 65 26.17 4.54 19.46
N GLY A 66 25.66 5.54 18.72
CA GLY A 66 25.82 5.63 17.27
C GLY A 66 24.84 4.78 16.45
N ARG A 67 24.11 3.84 17.06
CA ARG A 67 23.10 2.99 16.40
C ARG A 67 21.70 3.57 16.54
N LEU A 68 20.89 3.39 15.50
CA LEU A 68 19.51 3.84 15.46
C LEU A 68 18.60 2.73 16.03
N LYS A 69 17.93 2.99 17.15
CA LYS A 69 16.90 2.11 17.70
C LYS A 69 15.53 2.70 17.36
N LYS A 70 14.65 1.85 16.83
CA LYS A 70 13.27 2.17 16.49
C LYS A 70 12.37 1.35 17.41
N ASP A 71 11.54 2.02 18.20
CA ASP A 71 10.51 1.34 18.98
C ASP A 71 9.19 1.49 18.20
N ILE A 72 8.68 0.35 17.74
CA ILE A 72 7.44 0.24 16.96
C ILE A 72 6.29 -0.10 17.92
#